data_AF-A0A9P5YX17-F1
#
_entry.id   AF-A0A9P5YX17-F1
#
_cell.length_a   1.000
_cell.length_b   1.000
_cell.length_c   1.000
_cell.angle_alpha   90.00
_cell.angle_beta   90.00
_cell.angle_gamma   90.00
#
_symmetry.space_group_name_H-M   'P 1'
#
loop_
_entity.id
_entity.type
_entity.pdbx_description
1 polymer ?
#
loop_
_entity_poly.entity_id
_entity_poly.type
_entity_poly.pdbx_seq_one_letter_code
_entity_poly.pdbx_strand_id
1 'polypeptide(L)'
;MLVLLKLKDDNPMMNRVLKETSKHRGDAQDSGISTPKPTATTYPDYVSLLAVVEEMKKDMVTRDEEVKTQHRATQERLDTSEENHRTTEENLKATKKSLEERLKVAEERLKATEDSAEERAIAGDKKIADLEAEKIRLEGRYEQKADELITAIAELTRLVNHFNPLLLRILVDKARQKVLAECSKKTWRELYEEQGNEIALQQYIQRVIVIPDEVAKFISKPSSTLREDGNVAAHHAESRDVLEAVERITRPVLRDSLECTFRWVYSQEDSDEI
;
A
#
# COMPACT_ATOMS: atom_id res chain seq x y z
N MET A 1 -17.79 8.21 -20.98
CA MET A 1 -17.04 9.48 -20.95
C MET A 1 -16.21 9.51 -22.24
N LEU A 2 -16.71 10.14 -23.31
CA LEU A 2 -16.34 11.52 -23.71
C LEU A 2 -14.81 11.62 -23.94
N VAL A 3 -14.21 11.92 -25.09
CA VAL A 3 -14.62 12.47 -26.40
C VAL A 3 -13.48 12.11 -27.36
N LEU A 4 -13.77 11.46 -28.48
CA LEU A 4 -12.89 11.39 -29.66
C LEU A 4 -13.60 12.16 -30.78
N LEU A 5 -13.41 13.47 -30.82
CA LEU A 5 -13.79 14.36 -31.93
C LEU A 5 -13.26 15.77 -31.61
N LYS A 6 -12.08 16.11 -32.16
CA LYS A 6 -11.66 17.47 -32.59
C LYS A 6 -10.17 17.46 -32.95
N LEU A 7 -9.88 17.13 -34.20
CA LEU A 7 -8.68 17.61 -34.89
C LEU A 7 -9.13 18.11 -36.26
N LYS A 8 -9.80 19.28 -36.21
CA LYS A 8 -9.97 20.21 -37.31
C LYS A 8 -9.66 21.57 -36.68
N ASP A 9 -8.89 22.37 -37.41
CA ASP A 9 -8.42 23.71 -37.07
C ASP A 9 -7.03 23.74 -36.40
N ASP A 10 -6.01 23.95 -37.23
CA ASP A 10 -5.11 25.13 -37.11
C ASP A 10 -3.88 24.97 -38.01
N ASN A 11 -4.00 25.40 -39.26
CA ASN A 11 -2.84 25.74 -40.09
C ASN A 11 -2.99 27.19 -40.59
N PRO A 12 -2.49 28.19 -39.83
CA PRO A 12 -2.68 29.61 -40.12
C PRO A 12 -1.73 30.16 -41.20
N MET A 13 -0.87 29.33 -41.80
CA MET A 13 0.12 29.79 -42.80
C MET A 13 -0.40 29.85 -44.24
N MET A 14 -1.62 29.37 -44.53
CA MET A 14 -2.14 29.28 -45.90
C MET A 14 -3.21 30.32 -46.28
N ASN A 15 -3.37 31.39 -45.49
CA ASN A 15 -4.38 32.44 -45.72
C ASN A 15 -3.82 33.87 -45.82
N ARG A 16 -2.50 34.04 -45.98
CA ARG A 16 -1.84 35.37 -45.92
C ARG A 16 -1.08 35.81 -47.19
N VAL A 17 -1.45 35.32 -48.38
CA VAL A 17 -0.86 35.78 -49.66
C VAL A 17 -1.89 36.21 -50.73
N LEU A 18 -3.21 36.14 -50.46
CA LEU A 18 -4.24 36.60 -51.42
C LEU A 18 -5.04 37.82 -50.93
N LYS A 19 -4.49 38.63 -50.02
CA LYS A 19 -5.24 39.75 -49.43
C LYS A 19 -4.40 40.97 -49.11
N GLU A 20 -3.52 41.41 -50.01
CA GLU A 20 -2.90 42.74 -49.91
C GLU A 20 -2.27 43.15 -51.25
N THR A 21 -3.09 43.76 -52.11
CA THR A 21 -2.79 44.96 -52.94
C THR A 21 -3.97 45.22 -53.88
N SER A 22 -5.10 45.61 -53.28
CA SER A 22 -6.07 46.50 -53.92
C SER A 22 -6.30 47.65 -52.95
N LYS A 23 -5.66 48.79 -53.22
CA LYS A 23 -6.15 50.15 -52.92
C LYS A 23 -5.03 51.17 -53.11
N HIS A 24 -5.07 51.84 -54.25
CA HIS A 24 -5.04 53.30 -54.50
C HIS A 24 -5.42 53.41 -56.00
N ARG A 25 -6.64 53.78 -56.41
CA ARG A 25 -7.33 55.10 -56.32
C ARG A 25 -6.48 56.18 -57.04
N GLY A 26 -6.94 56.95 -58.00
CA GLY A 26 -8.25 57.22 -58.60
C GLY A 26 -8.05 57.79 -60.01
N ASP A 27 -9.08 57.78 -60.85
CA ASP A 27 -9.94 58.95 -61.17
C ASP A 27 -9.47 59.69 -62.44
N ALA A 28 -10.29 59.62 -63.50
CA ALA A 28 -10.57 60.64 -64.53
C ALA A 28 -11.25 59.94 -65.72
N GLN A 29 -12.58 59.98 -65.81
CA GLN A 29 -13.38 61.00 -66.51
C GLN A 29 -13.59 60.72 -68.01
N ASP A 30 -14.83 60.31 -68.26
CA ASP A 30 -15.72 60.66 -69.36
C ASP A 30 -15.35 61.93 -70.16
N SER A 31 -15.22 61.80 -71.47
CA SER A 31 -15.70 62.77 -72.47
C SER A 31 -15.55 62.21 -73.88
N GLY A 32 -16.67 62.13 -74.61
CA GLY A 32 -16.63 61.96 -76.06
C GLY A 32 -16.00 63.18 -76.74
N ILE A 33 -15.66 63.05 -78.02
CA ILE A 33 -15.83 64.06 -79.09
C ILE A 33 -15.16 63.57 -80.39
N SER A 34 -15.98 63.62 -81.45
CA SER A 34 -15.70 64.03 -82.82
C SER A 34 -14.51 63.46 -83.59
N THR A 35 -14.86 62.77 -84.67
CA THR A 35 -14.11 62.78 -85.93
C THR A 35 -13.70 64.20 -86.35
N PRO A 36 -12.53 64.37 -86.98
CA PRO A 36 -12.35 65.46 -87.94
C PRO A 36 -11.98 64.94 -89.33
N LYS A 37 -12.59 65.61 -90.30
CA LYS A 37 -12.29 65.56 -91.74
C LYS A 37 -10.92 66.22 -92.05
N PRO A 38 -10.36 65.96 -93.24
CA PRO A 38 -8.98 66.29 -93.58
C PRO A 38 -8.83 67.79 -93.81
N THR A 39 -7.75 68.38 -93.30
CA THR A 39 -7.27 69.70 -93.72
C THR A 39 -5.84 69.60 -94.23
N ALA A 40 -5.75 69.99 -95.50
CA ALA A 40 -4.63 70.39 -96.32
C ALA A 40 -3.31 70.78 -95.61
N THR A 41 -2.23 70.17 -96.12
CA THR A 41 -0.91 70.76 -96.41
C THR A 41 -0.27 71.70 -95.39
N THR A 42 0.74 71.17 -94.68
CA THR A 42 2.07 71.80 -94.65
C THR A 42 3.11 70.69 -94.50
N TYR A 43 3.95 70.51 -95.52
CA TYR A 43 5.12 69.61 -95.42
C TYR A 43 6.11 70.23 -94.42
N PRO A 44 6.54 69.52 -93.36
CA PRO A 44 7.68 69.97 -92.59
C PRO A 44 8.92 69.90 -93.47
N ASP A 45 9.71 70.97 -93.40
CA ASP A 45 10.99 71.13 -94.06
C ASP A 45 11.86 69.87 -93.87
N TYR A 46 12.52 69.38 -94.93
CA TYR A 46 13.23 68.09 -94.97
C TYR A 46 14.31 67.97 -93.87
N VAL A 47 14.76 69.12 -93.35
CA VAL A 47 15.72 69.25 -92.24
C VAL A 47 15.13 68.87 -90.88
N SER A 48 13.81 69.04 -90.67
CA SER A 48 13.13 68.77 -89.39
C SER A 48 12.81 67.28 -89.18
N LEU A 49 12.52 66.54 -90.25
CA LEU A 49 12.30 65.08 -90.21
C LEU A 49 13.59 64.29 -89.93
N LEU A 50 14.73 64.76 -90.43
CA LEU A 50 16.04 64.13 -90.19
C LEU A 50 16.47 64.22 -88.72
N ALA A 51 16.25 65.38 -88.07
CA ALA A 51 16.53 65.55 -86.65
C ALA A 51 15.66 64.63 -85.76
N VAL A 52 14.37 64.51 -86.07
CA VAL A 52 13.45 63.59 -85.36
C VAL A 52 13.87 62.12 -85.55
N VAL A 53 14.32 61.71 -86.74
CA VAL A 53 14.81 60.35 -86.99
C VAL A 53 16.14 60.06 -86.28
N GLU A 54 17.05 61.04 -86.17
CA GLU A 54 18.28 60.88 -85.39
C GLU A 54 18.02 60.80 -83.88
N GLU A 55 17.08 61.59 -83.37
CA GLU A 55 16.65 61.55 -81.97
C GLU A 55 15.96 60.21 -81.65
N MET A 56 15.07 59.74 -82.53
CA MET A 56 14.47 58.40 -82.41
C MET A 56 15.50 57.27 -82.47
N LYS A 57 16.56 57.40 -83.28
CA LYS A 57 17.66 56.42 -83.30
C LYS A 57 18.45 56.42 -82.00
N LYS A 58 18.75 57.59 -81.44
CA LYS A 58 19.40 57.70 -80.12
C LYS A 58 18.53 57.12 -79.01
N ASP A 59 17.23 57.41 -79.01
CA ASP A 59 16.28 56.84 -78.06
C ASP A 59 16.15 55.32 -78.22
N MET A 60 16.15 54.80 -79.46
CA MET A 60 16.16 53.36 -79.71
C MET A 60 17.43 52.69 -79.16
N VAL A 61 18.61 53.28 -79.39
CA VAL A 61 19.87 52.75 -78.86
C VAL A 61 19.87 52.81 -77.33
N THR A 62 19.37 53.89 -76.74
CA THR A 62 19.29 54.05 -75.27
C THR A 62 18.32 53.05 -74.66
N ARG A 63 17.14 52.85 -75.27
CA ARG A 63 16.18 51.81 -74.87
C ARG A 63 16.72 50.40 -75.04
N ASP A 64 17.44 50.12 -76.13
CA ASP A 64 18.07 48.80 -76.34
C ASP A 64 19.11 48.51 -75.25
N GLU A 65 19.89 49.51 -74.86
CA GLU A 65 20.88 49.37 -73.78
C GLU A 65 20.21 49.25 -72.39
N GLU A 66 19.12 49.97 -72.14
CA GLU A 66 18.29 49.80 -70.94
C GLU A 66 17.66 48.41 -70.87
N VAL A 67 17.15 47.89 -71.99
CA VAL A 67 16.57 46.54 -72.08
C VAL A 67 17.65 45.48 -71.86
N LYS A 68 18.86 45.63 -72.43
CA LYS A 68 19.98 44.73 -72.13
C LYS A 68 20.38 44.76 -70.66
N THR A 69 20.40 45.94 -70.06
CA THR A 69 20.74 46.11 -68.64
C THR A 69 19.68 45.48 -67.74
N GLN A 70 18.39 45.68 -68.05
CA GLN A 70 17.28 45.03 -67.35
C GLN A 70 17.29 43.51 -67.54
N HIS A 71 17.61 43.03 -68.75
CA HIS A 71 17.72 41.60 -69.03
C HIS A 71 18.86 40.96 -68.24
N ARG A 72 20.04 41.59 -68.19
CA ARG A 72 21.17 41.13 -67.36
C ARG A 72 20.81 41.11 -65.88
N ALA A 73 20.19 42.17 -65.36
CA ALA A 73 19.75 42.23 -63.97
C ALA A 73 18.67 41.18 -63.62
N THR A 74 17.79 40.87 -64.57
CA THR A 74 16.76 39.82 -64.41
C THR A 74 17.38 38.43 -64.43
N GLN A 75 18.37 38.20 -65.31
CA GLN A 75 19.11 36.95 -65.37
C GLN A 75 19.90 36.71 -64.08
N GLU A 76 20.63 37.71 -63.57
CA GLU A 76 21.35 37.59 -62.29
C GLU A 76 20.42 37.29 -61.12
N ARG A 77 19.21 37.88 -61.11
CA ARG A 77 18.18 37.55 -60.10
C ARG A 77 17.66 36.13 -60.24
N LEU A 78 17.49 35.64 -61.46
CA LEU A 78 17.07 34.27 -61.73
C LEU A 78 18.15 33.28 -61.25
N ASP A 79 19.40 33.49 -61.65
CA ASP A 79 20.54 32.64 -61.27
C ASP A 79 20.70 32.60 -59.73
N THR A 80 20.58 33.76 -59.06
CA THR A 80 20.61 33.84 -57.59
C THR A 80 19.43 33.10 -56.94
N SER A 81 18.24 33.20 -57.54
CA SER A 81 17.05 32.49 -57.04
C SER A 81 17.17 30.98 -57.21
N GLU A 82 17.74 30.50 -58.32
CA GLU A 82 17.98 29.08 -58.57
C GLU A 82 19.01 28.50 -57.59
N GLU A 83 20.09 29.24 -57.32
CA GLU A 83 21.10 28.83 -56.33
C GLU A 83 20.52 28.80 -54.91
N ASN A 84 19.71 29.80 -54.54
CA ASN A 84 18.97 29.79 -53.28
C ASN A 84 18.00 28.60 -53.21
N HIS A 85 17.31 28.28 -54.31
CA HIS A 85 16.39 27.15 -54.34
C HIS A 85 17.15 25.82 -54.15
N ARG A 86 18.24 25.63 -54.88
CA ARG A 86 19.11 24.46 -54.76
C ARG A 86 19.64 24.27 -53.34
N THR A 87 20.17 25.33 -52.73
CA THR A 87 20.66 25.26 -51.34
C THR A 87 19.55 24.95 -50.35
N THR A 88 18.33 25.50 -50.55
CA THR A 88 17.18 25.14 -49.71
C THR A 88 16.74 23.68 -49.88
N GLU A 89 16.78 23.14 -51.09
CA GLU A 89 16.46 21.72 -51.34
C GLU A 89 17.49 20.79 -50.70
N GLU A 90 18.78 21.12 -50.80
CA GLU A 90 19.85 20.35 -50.16
C GLU A 90 19.71 20.35 -48.64
N ASN A 91 19.40 21.51 -48.05
CA ASN A 91 19.13 21.63 -46.61
C ASN A 91 17.86 20.87 -46.18
N LEU A 92 16.79 20.90 -46.98
CA LEU A 92 15.57 20.13 -46.73
C LEU A 92 15.83 18.62 -46.80
N LYS A 93 16.67 18.18 -47.73
CA LYS A 93 17.06 16.77 -47.85
C LYS A 93 17.90 16.32 -46.66
N ALA A 94 18.85 17.14 -46.23
CA ALA A 94 19.68 16.86 -45.06
C ALA A 94 18.85 16.80 -43.77
N THR A 95 17.94 17.76 -43.57
CA THR A 95 17.06 17.79 -42.40
C THR A 95 16.08 16.61 -42.39
N LYS A 96 15.49 16.25 -43.54
CA LYS A 96 14.63 15.07 -43.66
C LYS A 96 15.38 13.79 -43.25
N LYS A 97 16.59 13.59 -43.77
CA LYS A 97 17.41 12.42 -43.42
C LYS A 97 17.75 12.38 -41.92
N SER A 98 18.09 13.54 -41.34
CA SER A 98 18.37 13.67 -39.90
C SER A 98 17.14 13.34 -39.04
N LEU A 99 15.94 13.76 -39.46
CA LEU A 99 14.69 13.45 -38.76
C LEU A 99 14.33 11.97 -38.84
N GLU A 100 14.51 11.34 -40.00
CA GLU A 100 14.27 9.89 -40.19
C GLU A 100 15.20 9.05 -39.29
N GLU A 101 16.48 9.43 -39.19
CA GLU A 101 17.43 8.76 -38.31
C GLU A 101 17.06 8.94 -36.83
N ARG A 102 16.68 10.15 -36.42
CA ARG A 102 16.20 10.42 -35.05
C ARG A 102 14.93 9.66 -34.72
N LEU A 103 14.00 9.52 -35.67
CA LEU A 103 12.77 8.76 -35.49
C LEU A 103 13.08 7.29 -35.26
N LYS A 104 13.96 6.70 -36.08
CA LYS A 104 14.37 5.30 -35.91
C LYS A 104 15.01 5.04 -34.54
N VAL A 105 15.91 5.94 -34.10
CA VAL A 105 16.52 5.83 -32.76
C VAL A 105 15.47 5.96 -31.64
N ALA A 106 14.47 6.82 -31.81
CA ALA A 106 13.40 6.97 -30.83
C ALA A 106 12.51 5.70 -30.76
N GLU A 107 12.18 5.10 -31.90
CA GLU A 107 11.42 3.84 -31.98
C GLU A 107 12.17 2.69 -31.32
N GLU A 108 13.47 2.53 -31.60
CA GLU A 108 14.30 1.49 -30.98
C GLU A 108 14.41 1.68 -29.46
N ARG A 109 14.54 2.92 -28.99
CA ARG A 109 14.56 3.24 -27.55
C ARG A 109 13.22 2.94 -26.89
N LEU A 110 12.11 3.31 -27.53
CA LEU A 110 10.77 3.05 -27.02
C LEU A 110 10.55 1.54 -26.83
N LYS A 111 10.87 0.77 -27.87
CA LYS A 111 10.76 -0.69 -27.82
C LYS A 111 11.60 -1.29 -26.69
N ALA A 112 12.86 -0.87 -26.54
CA ALA A 112 13.71 -1.35 -25.45
C ALA A 112 13.15 -1.01 -24.05
N THR A 113 12.49 0.15 -23.91
CA THR A 113 11.85 0.53 -22.64
C THR A 113 10.57 -0.26 -22.36
N GLU A 114 9.80 -0.59 -23.39
CA GLU A 114 8.60 -1.43 -23.30
C GLU A 114 8.98 -2.85 -22.89
N ASP A 115 9.95 -3.48 -23.57
CA ASP A 115 10.45 -4.82 -23.24
C ASP A 115 10.96 -4.86 -21.78
N SER A 116 11.73 -3.85 -21.36
CA SER A 116 12.23 -3.75 -19.98
C SER A 116 11.13 -3.50 -18.93
N ALA A 117 10.04 -2.84 -19.30
CA ALA A 117 8.89 -2.66 -18.42
C ALA A 117 8.11 -3.98 -18.28
N GLU A 118 7.93 -4.72 -19.38
CA GLU A 118 7.27 -6.02 -19.39
C GLU A 118 8.04 -7.05 -18.53
N GLU A 119 9.36 -7.16 -18.69
CA GLU A 119 10.19 -8.04 -17.87
C GLU A 119 10.07 -7.73 -16.37
N ARG A 120 10.05 -6.44 -16.01
CA ARG A 120 9.87 -6.01 -14.62
C ARG A 120 8.48 -6.32 -14.09
N ALA A 121 7.44 -6.20 -14.92
CA ALA A 121 6.07 -6.57 -14.54
C ALA A 121 5.98 -8.07 -14.26
N ILE A 122 6.51 -8.91 -15.16
CA ILE A 122 6.54 -10.37 -14.98
C ILE A 122 7.31 -10.77 -13.70
N ALA A 123 8.47 -10.16 -13.46
CA ALA A 123 9.25 -10.40 -12.25
C ALA A 123 8.52 -9.94 -10.98
N GLY A 124 7.81 -8.81 -11.06
CA GLY A 124 6.96 -8.29 -10.00
C GLY A 124 5.82 -9.24 -9.65
N ASP A 125 5.07 -9.70 -10.65
CA ASP A 125 3.95 -10.62 -10.49
C ASP A 125 4.40 -11.96 -9.89
N LYS A 126 5.54 -12.49 -10.36
CA LYS A 126 6.13 -13.70 -9.77
C LYS A 126 6.46 -13.51 -8.29
N LYS A 127 7.07 -12.38 -7.92
CA LYS A 127 7.41 -12.09 -6.53
C LYS A 127 6.16 -11.95 -5.65
N ILE A 128 5.09 -11.35 -6.19
CA ILE A 128 3.81 -11.25 -5.48
C ILE A 128 3.25 -12.66 -5.23
N ALA A 129 3.21 -13.51 -6.26
CA ALA A 129 2.74 -14.89 -6.11
C ALA A 129 3.56 -15.70 -5.08
N ASP A 130 4.89 -15.56 -5.08
CA ASP A 130 5.77 -16.22 -4.11
C ASP A 130 5.48 -15.73 -2.66
N LEU A 131 5.25 -14.43 -2.48
CA LEU A 131 4.91 -13.84 -1.18
C LEU A 131 3.51 -14.25 -0.70
N GLU A 132 2.53 -14.34 -1.59
CA GLU A 132 1.18 -14.83 -1.28
C GLU A 132 1.20 -16.30 -0.87
N ALA A 133 1.97 -17.14 -1.57
CA ALA A 133 2.15 -18.55 -1.21
C ALA A 133 2.80 -18.71 0.18
N GLU A 134 3.84 -17.92 0.48
CA GLU A 134 4.49 -17.94 1.78
C GLU A 134 3.57 -17.45 2.90
N LYS A 135 2.75 -16.42 2.63
CA LYS A 135 1.73 -15.94 3.56
C LYS A 135 0.73 -17.04 3.92
N ILE A 136 0.16 -17.71 2.92
CA ILE A 136 -0.79 -18.83 3.13
C ILE A 136 -0.14 -19.95 3.95
N ARG A 137 1.12 -20.29 3.65
CA ARG A 137 1.88 -21.31 4.38
C ARG A 137 2.13 -20.93 5.85
N LEU A 138 2.39 -19.65 6.12
CA LEU A 138 2.57 -19.14 7.48
C LEU A 138 1.24 -19.16 8.23
N GLU A 139 0.17 -18.66 7.64
CA GLU A 139 -1.18 -18.65 8.23
C GLU A 139 -1.62 -20.07 8.62
N GLY A 140 -1.46 -21.06 7.73
CA GLY A 140 -1.78 -22.45 8.06
C GLY A 140 -0.95 -23.04 9.20
N ARG A 141 0.32 -22.63 9.36
CA ARG A 141 1.15 -23.06 10.51
C ARG A 141 0.71 -22.39 11.81
N TYR A 142 0.28 -21.13 11.75
CA TYR A 142 -0.25 -20.42 12.92
C TYR A 142 -1.56 -21.06 13.40
N GLU A 143 -2.47 -21.40 12.47
CA GLU A 143 -3.72 -22.09 12.80
C GLU A 143 -3.45 -23.45 13.46
N GLN A 144 -2.57 -24.27 12.88
CA GLN A 144 -2.20 -25.56 13.48
C GLN A 144 -1.63 -25.40 14.90
N LYS A 145 -0.76 -24.39 15.12
CA LYS A 145 -0.19 -24.13 16.45
C LYS A 145 -1.23 -23.61 17.44
N ALA A 146 -2.22 -22.84 16.98
CA ALA A 146 -3.32 -22.38 17.81
C ALA A 146 -4.19 -23.56 18.26
N ASP A 147 -4.51 -24.48 17.36
CA ASP A 147 -5.28 -25.69 17.68
C ASP A 147 -4.53 -26.59 18.67
N GLU A 148 -3.22 -26.83 18.46
CA GLU A 148 -2.37 -27.57 19.39
C GLU A 148 -2.37 -26.94 20.80
N LEU A 149 -2.28 -25.61 20.89
CA LEU A 149 -2.31 -24.89 22.17
C LEU A 149 -3.67 -25.02 22.86
N ILE A 150 -4.78 -24.91 22.11
CA ILE A 150 -6.13 -25.08 22.67
C ILE A 150 -6.28 -26.49 23.25
N THR A 151 -5.86 -27.52 22.52
CA THR A 151 -5.88 -28.90 23.01
C THR A 151 -5.02 -29.08 24.25
N ALA A 152 -3.78 -28.57 24.24
CA ALA A 152 -2.87 -28.67 25.39
C ALA A 152 -3.44 -27.96 26.63
N ILE A 153 -4.05 -26.78 26.47
CA ILE A 153 -4.71 -26.07 27.58
C ILE A 153 -5.90 -26.87 28.11
N ALA A 154 -6.70 -27.48 27.24
CA ALA A 154 -7.83 -28.32 27.64
C ALA A 154 -7.37 -29.56 28.42
N GLU A 155 -6.30 -30.23 27.96
CA GLU A 155 -5.69 -31.37 28.65
C GLU A 155 -5.12 -30.98 30.02
N LEU A 156 -4.40 -29.86 30.09
CA LEU A 156 -3.87 -29.33 31.35
C LEU A 156 -5.02 -28.98 32.31
N THR A 157 -6.06 -28.32 31.82
CA THR A 157 -7.24 -27.98 32.62
C THR A 157 -7.92 -29.22 33.16
N ARG A 158 -8.06 -30.28 32.34
CA ARG A 158 -8.59 -31.58 32.78
C ARG A 158 -7.73 -32.21 33.87
N LEU A 159 -6.41 -32.18 33.70
CA LEU A 159 -5.46 -32.71 34.68
C LEU A 159 -5.56 -31.94 36.00
N VAL A 160 -5.54 -30.61 35.95
CA VAL A 160 -5.68 -29.74 37.14
C VAL A 160 -7.02 -29.99 37.86
N ASN A 161 -8.12 -30.10 37.12
CA ASN A 161 -9.43 -30.41 37.70
C ASN A 161 -9.51 -31.80 38.35
N HIS A 162 -8.62 -32.73 37.98
CA HIS A 162 -8.54 -34.05 38.59
C HIS A 162 -7.63 -34.06 39.81
N PHE A 163 -6.44 -33.44 39.73
CA PHE A 163 -5.44 -33.48 40.80
C PHE A 163 -5.69 -32.49 41.94
N ASN A 164 -6.18 -31.27 41.67
CA ASN A 164 -6.39 -30.28 42.74
C ASN A 164 -7.39 -30.76 43.81
N PRO A 165 -8.56 -31.33 43.44
CA PRO A 165 -9.48 -31.93 44.42
C PRO A 165 -8.82 -33.00 45.31
N LEU A 166 -7.95 -33.83 44.73
CA LEU A 166 -7.21 -34.86 45.45
C LEU A 166 -6.23 -34.24 46.45
N LEU A 167 -5.46 -33.24 46.03
CA LEU A 167 -4.47 -32.57 46.89
C LEU A 167 -5.14 -31.80 48.04
N LEU A 168 -6.28 -31.14 47.79
CA LEU A 168 -7.07 -30.50 48.85
C LEU A 168 -7.67 -31.52 49.82
N ARG A 169 -8.02 -32.72 49.34
CA ARG A 169 -8.49 -33.82 50.17
C ARG A 169 -7.40 -34.29 51.14
N ILE A 170 -6.15 -34.40 50.68
CA ILE A 170 -4.99 -34.75 51.52
C ILE A 170 -4.85 -33.76 52.67
N LEU A 171 -4.96 -32.47 52.36
CA LEU A 171 -4.82 -31.43 53.35
C LEU A 171 -5.90 -31.54 54.44
N VAL A 172 -7.16 -31.81 54.06
CA VAL A 172 -8.26 -32.05 55.01
C VAL A 172 -7.99 -33.30 55.85
N ASP A 173 -7.55 -34.40 55.25
CA ASP A 173 -7.35 -35.65 55.98
C ASP A 173 -6.16 -35.56 56.96
N LYS A 174 -5.05 -34.92 56.57
CA LYS A 174 -3.93 -34.62 57.49
C LYS A 174 -4.36 -33.69 58.62
N ALA A 175 -5.13 -32.65 58.31
CA ALA A 175 -5.68 -31.75 59.33
C ALA A 175 -6.54 -32.50 60.35
N ARG A 176 -7.43 -33.37 59.87
CA ARG A 176 -8.28 -34.20 60.74
C ARG A 176 -7.49 -35.19 61.58
N GLN A 177 -6.45 -35.81 61.02
CA GLN A 177 -5.56 -36.69 61.78
C GLN A 177 -4.87 -35.95 62.92
N LYS A 178 -4.38 -34.73 62.66
CA LYS A 178 -3.79 -33.87 63.70
C LYS A 178 -4.80 -33.57 64.81
N VAL A 179 -6.05 -33.24 64.46
CA VAL A 179 -7.12 -33.06 65.44
C VAL A 179 -7.42 -34.35 66.23
N LEU A 180 -7.49 -35.50 65.58
CA LEU A 180 -7.77 -36.77 66.24
C LEU A 180 -6.68 -37.16 67.24
N ALA A 181 -5.42 -36.87 66.92
CA ALA A 181 -4.28 -37.07 67.81
C ALA A 181 -4.41 -36.22 69.08
N GLU A 182 -4.71 -34.93 68.94
CA GLU A 182 -4.91 -34.01 70.07
C GLU A 182 -6.14 -34.38 70.92
N CYS A 183 -7.23 -34.83 70.29
CA CYS A 183 -8.48 -35.19 70.96
C CYS A 183 -8.51 -36.64 71.49
N SER A 184 -7.44 -37.43 71.29
CA SER A 184 -7.36 -38.85 71.66
C SER A 184 -8.53 -39.71 71.11
N LYS A 185 -8.98 -39.43 69.88
CA LYS A 185 -10.05 -40.17 69.20
C LYS A 185 -9.48 -41.06 68.09
N LYS A 186 -10.09 -42.23 67.86
CA LYS A 186 -9.58 -43.18 66.85
C LYS A 186 -10.03 -42.84 65.44
N THR A 187 -11.26 -42.35 65.28
CA THR A 187 -11.80 -42.01 63.95
C THR A 187 -12.53 -40.67 63.94
N TRP A 188 -12.50 -39.98 62.78
CA TRP A 188 -13.26 -38.74 62.59
C TRP A 188 -14.76 -38.93 62.74
N ARG A 189 -15.26 -40.12 62.39
CA ARG A 189 -16.66 -40.48 62.54
C ARG A 189 -17.07 -40.52 64.00
N GLU A 190 -16.30 -41.18 64.85
CA GLU A 190 -16.55 -41.19 66.31
C GLU A 190 -16.60 -39.78 66.87
N LEU A 191 -15.62 -38.93 66.51
CA LEU A 191 -15.58 -37.55 66.98
C LEU A 191 -16.80 -36.74 66.47
N TYR A 192 -17.20 -36.92 65.20
CA TYR A 192 -18.35 -36.23 64.62
C TYR A 192 -19.67 -36.68 65.27
N GLU A 193 -19.87 -37.99 65.46
CA GLU A 193 -21.07 -38.56 66.07
C GLU A 193 -21.23 -38.13 67.53
N GLU A 194 -20.12 -37.99 68.27
CA GLU A 194 -20.11 -37.51 69.65
C GLU A 194 -20.53 -36.03 69.78
N GLN A 195 -20.16 -35.19 68.81
CA GLN A 195 -20.57 -33.77 68.79
C GLN A 195 -21.94 -33.55 68.14
N GLY A 196 -22.41 -34.51 67.34
CA GLY A 196 -23.76 -34.56 66.76
C GLY A 196 -23.99 -33.72 65.51
N ASN A 197 -23.25 -32.63 65.27
CA ASN A 197 -23.33 -31.84 64.04
C ASN A 197 -22.05 -31.04 63.74
N GLU A 198 -21.95 -30.50 62.52
CA GLU A 198 -20.81 -29.71 62.02
C GLU A 198 -20.47 -28.50 62.90
N ILE A 199 -21.47 -27.73 63.34
CA ILE A 199 -21.26 -26.50 64.10
C ILE A 199 -20.71 -26.83 65.49
N ALA A 200 -21.28 -27.84 66.14
CA ALA A 200 -20.82 -28.33 67.44
C ALA A 200 -19.39 -28.89 67.33
N LEU A 201 -19.09 -29.62 66.25
CA LEU A 201 -17.74 -30.12 66.00
C LEU A 201 -16.72 -28.98 65.78
N GLN A 202 -17.08 -27.96 65.00
CA GLN A 202 -16.24 -26.77 64.80
C GLN A 202 -15.93 -26.09 66.14
N GLN A 203 -16.96 -25.82 66.94
CA GLN A 203 -16.80 -25.19 68.25
C GLN A 203 -15.96 -26.05 69.21
N TYR A 204 -16.14 -27.37 69.16
CA TYR A 204 -15.34 -28.30 69.94
C TYR A 204 -13.86 -28.24 69.55
N ILE A 205 -13.56 -28.29 68.25
CA ILE A 205 -12.18 -28.22 67.75
C ILE A 205 -11.53 -26.90 68.16
N GLN A 206 -12.23 -25.77 68.04
CA GLN A 206 -11.69 -24.46 68.45
C GLN A 206 -11.40 -24.35 69.96
N ARG A 207 -12.14 -25.10 70.78
CA ARG A 207 -11.90 -25.15 72.23
C ARG A 207 -10.71 -26.02 72.58
N VAL A 208 -10.53 -27.13 71.88
CA VAL A 208 -9.49 -28.12 72.19
C VAL A 208 -8.17 -27.78 71.51
N ILE A 209 -8.22 -27.09 70.37
CA ILE A 209 -7.07 -26.79 69.53
C ILE A 209 -7.14 -25.32 69.11
N VAL A 210 -6.05 -24.58 69.34
CA VAL A 210 -5.94 -23.17 68.96
C VAL A 210 -5.71 -23.08 67.44
N ILE A 211 -6.78 -23.03 66.66
CA ILE A 211 -6.76 -22.84 65.21
C ILE A 211 -7.68 -21.69 64.77
N PRO A 212 -7.40 -21.05 63.61
CA PRO A 212 -8.30 -20.07 63.03
C PRO A 212 -9.70 -20.64 62.76
N ASP A 213 -10.73 -19.79 62.85
CA ASP A 213 -12.14 -20.18 62.65
C ASP A 213 -12.39 -20.77 61.26
N GLU A 214 -11.75 -20.20 60.26
CA GLU A 214 -11.85 -20.61 58.87
C GLU A 214 -11.33 -22.04 58.66
N VAL A 215 -10.25 -22.40 59.36
CA VAL A 215 -9.66 -23.75 59.33
C VAL A 215 -10.59 -24.73 60.04
N ALA A 216 -11.07 -24.38 61.24
CA ALA A 216 -12.00 -25.20 62.00
C ALA A 216 -13.30 -25.48 61.24
N LYS A 217 -13.86 -24.44 60.61
CA LYS A 217 -15.04 -24.53 59.76
C LYS A 217 -14.79 -25.41 58.54
N PHE A 218 -13.64 -25.27 57.90
CA PHE A 218 -13.30 -26.05 56.71
C PHE A 218 -13.18 -27.55 57.01
N ILE A 219 -12.48 -27.93 58.06
CA ILE A 219 -12.24 -29.34 58.39
C ILE A 219 -13.45 -30.04 59.02
N SER A 220 -14.38 -29.30 59.64
CA SER A 220 -15.56 -29.84 60.31
C SER A 220 -16.67 -30.31 59.36
N LYS A 221 -16.63 -29.91 58.08
CA LYS A 221 -17.66 -30.24 57.09
C LYS A 221 -17.85 -31.75 56.91
N PRO A 222 -19.06 -32.29 57.12
CA PRO A 222 -19.34 -33.70 56.92
C PRO A 222 -19.25 -34.01 55.43
N SER A 223 -18.20 -34.75 55.04
CA SER A 223 -18.07 -35.41 53.73
C SER A 223 -18.53 -34.58 52.52
N SER A 224 -17.68 -33.70 52.02
CA SER A 224 -17.81 -33.22 50.65
C SER A 224 -17.69 -34.39 49.67
N THR A 225 -18.35 -34.27 48.51
CA THR A 225 -18.20 -35.11 47.30
C THR A 225 -16.75 -35.48 46.94
N LEU A 226 -15.76 -34.70 47.39
CA LEU A 226 -14.32 -34.96 47.31
C LEU A 226 -13.83 -36.28 47.95
N ARG A 227 -14.66 -36.95 48.76
CA ARG A 227 -14.24 -38.15 49.53
C ARG A 227 -14.38 -39.46 48.78
N GLU A 228 -15.33 -39.57 47.85
CA GLU A 228 -15.60 -40.83 47.13
C GLU A 228 -14.66 -41.03 45.94
N ASP A 229 -14.18 -39.95 45.32
CA ASP A 229 -13.36 -40.00 44.10
C ASP A 229 -11.83 -40.13 44.35
N GLY A 230 -11.36 -40.07 45.60
CA GLY A 230 -9.97 -39.70 45.89
C GLY A 230 -9.12 -40.64 46.73
N ASN A 231 -9.26 -41.96 46.60
CA ASN A 231 -8.47 -42.89 47.40
C ASN A 231 -7.34 -43.58 46.60
N VAL A 232 -6.16 -43.69 47.24
CA VAL A 232 -4.83 -44.17 46.76
C VAL A 232 -3.85 -43.05 46.38
N ALA A 233 -4.20 -42.11 45.49
CA ALA A 233 -3.27 -41.03 45.11
C ALA A 233 -2.95 -40.05 46.26
N ALA A 234 -3.89 -39.90 47.20
CA ALA A 234 -3.81 -38.98 48.33
C ALA A 234 -2.74 -39.33 49.38
N HIS A 235 -2.30 -40.58 49.48
CA HIS A 235 -1.36 -40.99 50.52
C HIS A 235 0.13 -40.76 50.17
N HIS A 236 0.43 -40.35 48.94
CA HIS A 236 1.79 -40.22 48.42
C HIS A 236 2.17 -38.81 47.92
N ALA A 237 1.28 -37.82 48.03
CA ALA A 237 1.62 -36.47 47.59
C ALA A 237 2.54 -35.75 48.59
N GLU A 238 3.50 -35.01 48.06
CA GLU A 238 4.45 -34.21 48.84
C GLU A 238 3.81 -32.87 49.25
N SER A 239 4.38 -32.21 50.27
CA SER A 239 3.89 -30.90 50.75
C SER A 239 3.89 -29.83 49.64
N ARG A 240 4.86 -29.90 48.72
CA ARG A 240 4.96 -29.02 47.54
C ARG A 240 3.77 -29.13 46.60
N ASP A 241 3.31 -30.34 46.30
CA ASP A 241 2.18 -30.58 45.40
C ASP A 241 0.90 -29.96 45.97
N VAL A 242 0.71 -30.11 47.29
CA VAL A 242 -0.45 -29.57 48.01
C VAL A 242 -0.43 -28.04 48.02
N LEU A 243 0.73 -27.41 48.23
CA LEU A 243 0.86 -25.94 48.18
C LEU A 243 0.51 -25.40 46.79
N GLU A 244 1.04 -26.00 45.73
CA GLU A 244 0.77 -25.57 44.35
C GLU A 244 -0.72 -25.68 44.00
N ALA A 245 -1.42 -26.71 44.49
CA ALA A 245 -2.86 -26.85 44.32
C ALA A 245 -3.65 -25.75 45.06
N VAL A 246 -3.21 -25.33 46.24
CA VAL A 246 -3.82 -24.24 47.01
C VAL A 246 -3.64 -22.90 46.30
N GLU A 247 -2.44 -22.60 45.79
CA GLU A 247 -2.13 -21.33 45.12
C GLU A 247 -2.92 -21.12 43.82
N ARG A 248 -3.25 -22.21 43.12
CA ARG A 248 -4.01 -22.18 41.85
C ARG A 248 -5.51 -21.86 42.04
N ILE A 249 -6.00 -21.76 43.26
CA ILE A 249 -7.41 -21.44 43.53
C ILE A 249 -7.65 -19.94 43.34
N THR A 250 -8.49 -19.60 42.37
CA THR A 250 -8.81 -18.22 41.99
C THR A 250 -9.81 -17.52 42.91
N ARG A 251 -10.46 -18.26 43.82
CA ARG A 251 -11.44 -17.72 44.79
C ARG A 251 -10.72 -17.30 46.07
N PRO A 252 -10.58 -15.99 46.37
CA PRO A 252 -9.73 -15.50 47.47
C PRO A 252 -10.10 -16.10 48.83
N VAL A 253 -11.39 -16.06 49.20
CA VAL A 253 -11.88 -16.53 50.52
C VAL A 253 -11.61 -18.03 50.75
N LEU A 254 -11.72 -18.85 49.69
CA LEU A 254 -11.45 -20.28 49.77
C LEU A 254 -9.94 -20.54 49.85
N ARG A 255 -9.15 -19.80 49.07
CA ARG A 255 -7.69 -19.87 49.06
C ARG A 255 -7.11 -19.51 50.42
N ASP A 256 -7.54 -18.42 51.03
CA ASP A 256 -7.06 -17.98 52.35
C ASP A 256 -7.30 -19.06 53.44
N SER A 257 -8.49 -19.67 53.43
CA SER A 257 -8.84 -20.75 54.35
C SER A 257 -7.93 -21.98 54.16
N LEU A 258 -7.60 -22.29 52.91
CA LEU A 258 -6.76 -23.43 52.54
C LEU A 258 -5.27 -23.18 52.83
N GLU A 259 -4.76 -21.97 52.58
CA GLU A 259 -3.40 -21.57 52.94
C GLU A 259 -3.21 -21.60 54.46
N CYS A 260 -4.18 -21.08 55.23
CA CYS A 260 -4.18 -21.17 56.68
C CYS A 260 -4.16 -22.63 57.17
N THR A 261 -4.95 -23.49 56.53
CA THR A 261 -4.98 -24.93 56.83
C THR A 261 -3.63 -25.59 56.49
N PHE A 262 -3.05 -25.28 55.33
CA PHE A 262 -1.75 -25.77 54.89
C PHE A 262 -0.66 -25.43 55.89
N ARG A 263 -0.51 -24.14 56.22
CA ARG A 263 0.48 -23.69 57.20
C ARG A 263 0.30 -24.37 58.54
N TRP A 264 -0.94 -24.55 59.02
CA TRP A 264 -1.18 -25.20 60.30
C TRP A 264 -0.87 -26.70 60.28
N VAL A 265 -1.17 -27.41 59.19
CA VAL A 265 -0.86 -28.85 59.07
C VAL A 265 0.65 -29.06 59.06
N TYR A 266 1.37 -28.27 58.27
CA TYR A 266 2.80 -28.45 58.00
C TYR A 266 3.74 -27.59 58.87
N SER A 267 3.22 -26.80 59.83
CA SER A 267 4.01 -25.92 60.70
C SER A 267 5.05 -26.60 61.61
N GLN A 268 5.09 -27.94 61.65
CA GLN A 268 6.06 -28.71 62.42
C GLN A 268 7.09 -29.44 61.55
N GLU A 269 6.95 -29.45 60.22
CA GLU A 269 7.97 -30.06 59.34
C GLU A 269 9.22 -29.18 59.21
N ASP A 270 9.12 -27.86 59.47
CA ASP A 270 10.25 -26.92 59.45
C ASP A 270 11.07 -26.89 60.77
N SER A 271 10.66 -27.62 61.82
CA SER A 271 11.36 -27.58 63.13
C SER A 271 12.38 -28.69 63.36
N ASP A 272 12.43 -29.70 62.49
CA ASP A 272 13.32 -30.86 62.64
C ASP A 272 14.58 -30.79 61.74
N GLU A 273 14.76 -29.70 60.98
CA GLU A 273 16.00 -29.36 60.26
C GLU A 273 16.76 -28.19 60.93
N ILE A 274 17.18 -28.35 62.20
CA ILE A 274 18.34 -27.64 62.79
C ILE A 274 19.11 -28.59 63.71
#